data_AF-A0A952RAN8-F1
#
_entry.id   AF-A0A952RAN8-F1
#
_cell.length_a   1.000
_cell.length_b   1.000
_cell.length_c   1.000
_cell.angle_alpha   90.00
_cell.angle_beta   90.00
_cell.angle_gamma   90.00
#
_symmetry.space_group_name_H-M   'P 1'
#
loop_
_entity.id
_entity.type
_entity.pdbx_description
1 polymer ?
#
loop_
_entity_poly.entity_id
_entity_poly.type
_entity_poly.pdbx_seq_one_letter_code
_entity_poly.pdbx_strand_id
1 'polypeptide(L)'
;MLLSLGALSAGGCGSKENTVNAGSPMCQAGELRCKSTAVEVCKEDGSGFELQEVCSGDTAFCAGGACVACEMGSQYCSGNILYGRCQHSSETEVVVQDCSVVNQVCSDGRCRIASCEPASVTCEGNTVVTCSVDGLTIAKREPCGASQQCFDGKCEKWVCRPGSHCKNTSQVEVCSEDGLTMLEMRNCSAAQACEEGECRARICTPGETYCKDGARIVCSVSGTAEEEWPCGARRSCANNDQCEDWACEPNTDFCDEAQPSRCAADGLSATALAACSGDASCRAGACESWVCPAGEDYCQGNQPSRCAADGLSSALLGPACSGSLPYCEFAACEGVPFADYDGYARWPLPGTPGHPFSYTLNAAETVVDNVTGLEWQRAAFPGAQTWDAAEGYCASLSWGGRSDWRLPTRMELFSLVDYARSTPAVDTTAFPATANNRFWAATGRTGGAERWYVDFSIGVAYVQSGSATNHVRCVAAATPQQSVPSSGHFFEVTGNTVLDTATGLEWQGGASPSQQNQINSIMYCTQLTLDGKTDWRLPTVAELSSLMPGRKAAAPYIDLTIFPGTQANYWSATPVSGSSDYWYVNFGTGSTHSLGPSVPGLARCVR
;
A
#
# COMPACT_ATOMS: atom_id res chain seq x y z
N MET A 1 -63.95 39.47 -70.50
CA MET A 1 -62.52 39.12 -70.66
C MET A 1 -62.41 37.63 -70.35
N LEU A 2 -62.25 36.76 -71.35
CA LEU A 2 -60.97 36.33 -71.96
C LEU A 2 -60.15 35.51 -70.95
N LEU A 3 -59.71 34.26 -71.12
CA LEU A 3 -59.62 33.25 -72.23
C LEU A 3 -59.57 31.82 -71.56
N SER A 4 -59.64 30.63 -72.19
CA SER A 4 -59.79 30.16 -73.60
C SER A 4 -60.22 28.67 -73.68
N LEU A 5 -60.59 28.24 -74.89
CA LEU A 5 -60.51 26.92 -75.58
C LEU A 5 -59.77 25.73 -74.92
N GLY A 6 -60.08 24.45 -75.20
CA GLY A 6 -61.02 23.79 -76.15
C GLY A 6 -61.03 22.27 -75.86
N ALA A 7 -61.55 21.30 -76.63
CA ALA A 7 -62.33 21.18 -77.85
C ALA A 7 -62.64 19.67 -78.06
N LEU A 8 -63.85 19.32 -78.54
CA LEU A 8 -64.27 18.18 -79.41
C LEU A 8 -63.70 16.74 -79.17
N SER A 9 -64.48 15.66 -79.16
CA SER A 9 -65.42 15.16 -80.21
C SER A 9 -66.06 13.81 -79.76
N ALA A 10 -66.90 13.08 -80.51
CA ALA A 10 -68.14 13.39 -81.26
C ALA A 10 -68.77 12.07 -81.79
N GLY A 11 -70.10 12.03 -81.97
CA GLY A 11 -70.85 10.93 -82.63
C GLY A 11 -71.41 9.86 -81.69
N GLY A 12 -72.64 9.37 -81.83
CA GLY A 12 -73.71 9.63 -82.81
C GLY A 12 -74.62 8.39 -82.87
N CYS A 13 -75.74 8.32 -82.16
CA CYS A 13 -77.07 8.86 -82.48
C CYS A 13 -77.73 8.27 -83.75
N GLY A 14 -78.88 7.61 -83.58
CA GLY A 14 -79.77 7.17 -84.66
C GLY A 14 -80.41 5.79 -84.41
N SER A 15 -81.71 5.50 -84.51
CA SER A 15 -82.99 6.24 -84.37
C SER A 15 -84.05 5.48 -85.18
N LYS A 16 -85.27 5.31 -84.64
CA LYS A 16 -86.55 5.17 -85.38
C LYS A 16 -86.75 3.91 -86.25
N GLU A 17 -87.95 3.46 -86.59
CA GLU A 17 -89.36 3.50 -86.13
C GLU A 17 -90.14 2.73 -87.22
N ASN A 18 -91.25 2.10 -86.83
CA ASN A 18 -92.49 1.92 -87.64
C ASN A 18 -92.69 0.83 -88.73
N THR A 19 -93.87 0.20 -88.58
CA THR A 19 -94.85 -0.25 -89.61
C THR A 19 -94.57 -1.46 -90.53
N VAL A 20 -95.55 -2.30 -90.93
CA VAL A 20 -96.86 -2.77 -90.35
C VAL A 20 -97.40 -3.94 -91.22
N ASN A 21 -98.15 -4.88 -90.62
CA ASN A 21 -99.04 -5.91 -91.23
C ASN A 21 -98.51 -6.99 -92.21
N ALA A 22 -98.49 -8.24 -91.74
CA ALA A 22 -99.34 -9.34 -92.28
C ALA A 22 -99.27 -10.57 -91.34
N GLY A 23 -100.44 -11.09 -90.91
CA GLY A 23 -100.64 -12.36 -90.18
C GLY A 23 -99.44 -13.01 -89.48
N SER A 24 -98.97 -12.44 -88.37
CA SER A 24 -97.73 -12.87 -87.72
C SER A 24 -97.83 -14.28 -87.10
N PRO A 25 -96.79 -15.14 -87.23
CA PRO A 25 -96.67 -16.33 -86.39
C PRO A 25 -96.58 -15.93 -84.91
N MET A 26 -96.97 -16.84 -83.99
CA MET A 26 -97.03 -16.52 -82.55
C MET A 26 -95.65 -16.31 -81.91
N CYS A 27 -94.60 -16.81 -82.57
CA CYS A 27 -93.20 -16.64 -82.24
C CYS A 27 -92.35 -16.83 -83.50
N GLN A 28 -91.10 -16.39 -83.50
CA GLN A 28 -90.18 -16.67 -84.60
C GLN A 28 -89.65 -18.10 -84.50
N ALA A 29 -89.60 -18.85 -85.60
CA ALA A 29 -89.00 -20.19 -85.66
C ALA A 29 -87.61 -20.22 -84.98
N GLY A 30 -87.43 -21.09 -83.98
CA GLY A 30 -86.19 -21.19 -83.20
C GLY A 30 -86.02 -20.17 -82.06
N GLU A 31 -86.98 -19.26 -81.83
CA GLU A 31 -86.96 -18.33 -80.69
C GLU A 31 -86.99 -19.10 -79.37
N LEU A 32 -86.09 -18.76 -78.44
CA LEU A 32 -86.01 -19.35 -77.11
C LEU A 32 -86.70 -18.46 -76.08
N ARG A 33 -87.47 -19.07 -75.17
CA ARG A 33 -88.04 -18.38 -74.00
C ARG A 33 -87.90 -19.22 -72.74
N CYS A 34 -88.00 -18.55 -71.60
CA CYS A 34 -88.13 -19.21 -70.32
C CYS A 34 -89.59 -19.29 -69.88
N LYS A 35 -89.95 -20.44 -69.32
CA LYS A 35 -91.24 -20.66 -68.65
C LYS A 35 -90.98 -21.43 -67.36
N SER A 36 -90.98 -20.70 -66.25
CA SER A 36 -90.51 -21.21 -64.96
C SER A 36 -89.08 -21.77 -65.08
N THR A 37 -88.80 -23.00 -64.67
CA THR A 37 -87.49 -23.64 -64.74
C THR A 37 -87.15 -24.25 -66.10
N ALA A 38 -87.98 -24.06 -67.13
CA ALA A 38 -87.81 -24.67 -68.44
C ALA A 38 -87.48 -23.66 -69.55
N VAL A 39 -86.56 -24.03 -70.44
CA VAL A 39 -86.36 -23.40 -71.75
C VAL A 39 -87.35 -24.03 -72.74
N GLU A 40 -88.18 -23.22 -73.38
CA GLU A 40 -89.01 -23.64 -74.50
C GLU A 40 -88.53 -22.96 -75.80
N VAL A 41 -88.56 -23.68 -76.92
CA VAL A 41 -88.19 -23.21 -78.27
C VAL A 41 -89.41 -23.13 -79.19
N CYS A 42 -89.50 -22.08 -80.00
CA CYS A 42 -90.56 -21.91 -80.98
C CYS A 42 -90.39 -22.88 -82.16
N LYS A 43 -91.47 -23.60 -82.50
CA LYS A 43 -91.53 -24.53 -83.63
C LYS A 43 -91.29 -23.80 -84.97
N GLU A 44 -90.73 -24.52 -85.95
CA GLU A 44 -90.40 -23.93 -87.26
C GLU A 44 -91.62 -23.39 -88.04
N ASP A 45 -92.81 -23.93 -87.79
CA ASP A 45 -94.06 -23.42 -88.38
C ASP A 45 -94.60 -22.15 -87.70
N GLY A 46 -93.93 -21.66 -86.65
CA GLY A 46 -94.35 -20.48 -85.88
C GLY A 46 -95.63 -20.67 -85.08
N SER A 47 -96.11 -21.90 -84.92
CA SER A 47 -97.40 -22.22 -84.28
C SER A 47 -97.37 -22.16 -82.74
N GLY A 48 -96.19 -22.13 -82.13
CA GLY A 48 -96.01 -22.04 -80.68
C GLY A 48 -94.69 -22.63 -80.20
N PHE A 49 -94.46 -22.58 -78.88
CA PHE A 49 -93.25 -23.10 -78.25
C PHE A 49 -93.42 -24.55 -77.75
N GLU A 50 -92.35 -25.33 -77.79
CA GLU A 50 -92.21 -26.66 -77.19
C GLU A 50 -90.99 -26.75 -76.27
N LEU A 51 -90.98 -27.71 -75.35
CA LEU A 51 -89.92 -27.85 -74.35
C LEU A 51 -88.58 -28.24 -74.99
N GLN A 52 -87.52 -27.49 -74.71
CA GLN A 52 -86.15 -27.83 -75.10
C GLN A 52 -85.34 -28.44 -73.95
N GLU A 53 -85.28 -27.77 -72.79
CA GLU A 53 -84.57 -28.26 -71.61
C GLU A 53 -85.20 -27.79 -70.29
N VAL A 54 -84.89 -28.47 -69.18
CA VAL A 54 -85.31 -28.09 -67.82
C VAL A 54 -84.07 -27.87 -66.96
N CYS A 55 -83.93 -26.66 -66.42
CA CYS A 55 -82.83 -26.27 -65.55
C CYS A 55 -82.85 -27.11 -64.28
N SER A 56 -81.75 -27.84 -64.05
CA SER A 56 -81.65 -28.88 -63.02
C SER A 56 -80.43 -28.62 -62.13
N GLY A 57 -80.69 -28.23 -60.88
CA GLY A 57 -79.68 -27.96 -59.85
C GLY A 57 -80.19 -26.94 -58.84
N ASP A 58 -79.74 -27.01 -57.58
CA ASP A 58 -80.34 -26.28 -56.43
C ASP A 58 -80.32 -24.75 -56.54
N THR A 59 -79.57 -24.19 -57.50
CA THR A 59 -79.47 -22.75 -57.76
C THR A 59 -79.67 -22.37 -59.24
N ALA A 60 -80.07 -23.32 -60.09
CA ALA A 60 -80.19 -23.13 -61.55
C ALA A 60 -81.64 -22.86 -61.97
N PHE A 61 -81.87 -21.75 -62.67
CA PHE A 61 -83.20 -21.34 -63.17
C PHE A 61 -83.11 -20.82 -64.61
N CYS A 62 -84.24 -20.79 -65.32
CA CYS A 62 -84.25 -20.30 -66.69
C CYS A 62 -84.34 -18.76 -66.71
N ALA A 63 -83.36 -18.10 -67.32
CA ALA A 63 -83.42 -16.68 -67.66
C ALA A 63 -82.94 -16.45 -69.11
N GLY A 64 -83.64 -15.60 -69.86
CA GLY A 64 -83.22 -15.21 -71.22
C GLY A 64 -83.18 -16.34 -72.26
N GLY A 65 -83.86 -17.47 -72.01
CA GLY A 65 -83.83 -18.65 -72.88
C GLY A 65 -82.71 -19.65 -72.59
N ALA A 66 -82.03 -19.54 -71.44
CA ALA A 66 -80.99 -20.47 -71.00
C ALA A 66 -81.01 -20.69 -69.47
N CYS A 67 -80.39 -21.76 -69.00
CA CYS A 67 -80.23 -22.02 -67.57
C CYS A 67 -79.05 -21.26 -66.97
N VAL A 68 -79.30 -20.49 -65.90
CA VAL A 68 -78.31 -19.67 -65.18
C VAL A 68 -78.32 -19.94 -63.68
N ALA A 69 -77.17 -19.74 -63.01
CA ALA A 69 -77.03 -19.89 -61.56
C ALA A 69 -77.22 -18.56 -60.80
N CYS A 70 -77.68 -18.59 -59.55
CA CYS A 70 -77.79 -17.39 -58.72
C CYS A 70 -76.42 -16.83 -58.29
N GLU A 71 -76.15 -15.57 -58.63
CA GLU A 71 -75.08 -14.76 -58.05
C GLU A 71 -75.60 -13.91 -56.88
N MET A 72 -74.80 -13.79 -55.81
CA MET A 72 -75.18 -13.16 -54.55
C MET A 72 -75.20 -11.62 -54.66
N GLY A 73 -76.28 -11.01 -54.15
CA GLY A 73 -76.47 -9.57 -54.02
C GLY A 73 -76.36 -9.09 -52.56
N SER A 74 -77.33 -8.29 -52.12
CA SER A 74 -77.36 -7.70 -50.77
C SER A 74 -77.57 -8.75 -49.67
N GLN A 75 -76.88 -8.56 -48.53
CA GLN A 75 -77.04 -9.38 -47.31
C GLN A 75 -77.61 -8.56 -46.14
N TYR A 76 -78.35 -9.22 -45.25
CA TYR A 76 -78.92 -8.62 -44.04
C TYR A 76 -79.10 -9.66 -42.92
N CYS A 77 -79.21 -9.19 -41.68
CA CYS A 77 -79.43 -10.05 -40.51
C CYS A 77 -80.92 -10.17 -40.18
N SER A 78 -81.36 -11.38 -39.80
CA SER A 78 -82.64 -11.61 -39.14
C SER A 78 -82.44 -12.61 -37.99
N GLY A 79 -82.60 -12.13 -36.76
CA GLY A 79 -82.04 -12.80 -35.58
C GLY A 79 -80.52 -12.93 -35.70
N ASN A 80 -79.96 -14.08 -35.31
CA ASN A 80 -78.53 -14.35 -35.44
C ASN A 80 -78.11 -14.98 -36.79
N ILE A 81 -79.01 -14.99 -37.78
CA ILE A 81 -78.78 -15.62 -39.08
C ILE A 81 -78.61 -14.54 -40.16
N LEU A 82 -77.59 -14.73 -40.99
CA LEU A 82 -77.25 -13.91 -42.14
C LEU A 82 -77.96 -14.44 -43.40
N TYR A 83 -78.78 -13.60 -44.02
CA TYR A 83 -79.52 -13.90 -45.25
C TYR A 83 -78.95 -13.10 -46.43
N GLY A 84 -79.06 -13.63 -47.64
CA GLY A 84 -78.66 -12.99 -48.89
C GLY A 84 -79.72 -13.10 -49.98
N ARG A 85 -79.77 -12.13 -50.89
CA ARG A 85 -80.70 -12.10 -52.05
C ARG A 85 -79.96 -12.29 -53.37
N CYS A 86 -80.56 -12.99 -54.33
CA CYS A 86 -80.00 -13.19 -55.68
C CYS A 86 -80.06 -11.92 -56.54
N GLN A 87 -79.03 -11.62 -57.35
CA GLN A 87 -79.00 -10.39 -58.16
C GLN A 87 -80.05 -10.32 -59.28
N HIS A 88 -80.49 -11.47 -59.80
CA HIS A 88 -81.45 -11.57 -60.90
C HIS A 88 -82.88 -11.96 -60.45
N SER A 89 -83.12 -12.07 -59.15
CA SER A 89 -84.44 -12.32 -58.55
C SER A 89 -84.51 -11.70 -57.16
N SER A 90 -85.28 -10.63 -57.00
CA SER A 90 -85.44 -9.92 -55.72
C SER A 90 -86.29 -10.69 -54.68
N GLU A 91 -86.97 -11.77 -55.10
CA GLU A 91 -87.85 -12.58 -54.25
C GLU A 91 -87.18 -13.86 -53.73
N THR A 92 -85.95 -14.15 -54.15
CA THR A 92 -85.22 -15.36 -53.75
C THR A 92 -84.20 -15.04 -52.66
N GLU A 93 -84.50 -15.48 -51.43
CA GLU A 93 -83.64 -15.34 -50.25
C GLU A 93 -83.00 -16.69 -49.88
N VAL A 94 -81.72 -16.66 -49.52
CA VAL A 94 -80.92 -17.82 -49.13
C VAL A 94 -80.18 -17.56 -47.83
N VAL A 95 -80.04 -18.58 -46.98
CA VAL A 95 -79.23 -18.52 -45.76
C VAL A 95 -77.76 -18.56 -46.14
N VAL A 96 -77.01 -17.53 -45.74
CA VAL A 96 -75.57 -17.43 -45.98
C VAL A 96 -74.79 -18.07 -44.83
N GLN A 97 -75.16 -17.76 -43.58
CA GLN A 97 -74.47 -18.26 -42.38
C GLN A 97 -75.35 -18.08 -41.12
N ASP A 98 -75.31 -19.03 -40.19
CA ASP A 98 -75.71 -18.79 -38.80
C ASP A 98 -74.50 -18.26 -38.02
N CYS A 99 -74.61 -17.09 -37.38
CA CYS A 99 -73.49 -16.50 -36.63
C CYS A 99 -73.25 -17.20 -35.28
N SER A 100 -74.18 -18.03 -34.80
CA SER A 100 -74.13 -18.65 -33.47
C SER A 100 -72.97 -19.64 -33.29
N VAL A 101 -72.35 -20.12 -34.38
CA VAL A 101 -71.30 -21.16 -34.33
C VAL A 101 -69.93 -20.69 -33.82
N VAL A 102 -69.64 -19.38 -33.75
CA VAL A 102 -68.28 -18.88 -33.45
C VAL A 102 -68.29 -17.63 -32.55
N ASN A 103 -69.06 -17.65 -31.45
CA ASN A 103 -69.21 -16.50 -30.52
C ASN A 103 -69.50 -15.18 -31.26
N GLN A 104 -70.31 -15.26 -32.32
CA GLN A 104 -70.58 -14.18 -33.25
C GLN A 104 -72.06 -13.78 -33.20
N VAL A 105 -72.29 -12.48 -33.33
CA VAL A 105 -73.61 -11.85 -33.40
C VAL A 105 -73.78 -11.28 -34.81
N CYS A 106 -74.92 -11.55 -35.45
CA CYS A 106 -75.27 -10.96 -36.73
C CYS A 106 -75.62 -9.47 -36.53
N SER A 107 -74.79 -8.58 -37.07
CA SER A 107 -74.96 -7.13 -36.99
C SER A 107 -74.50 -6.47 -38.28
N ASP A 108 -75.26 -5.47 -38.76
CA ASP A 108 -75.05 -4.78 -40.05
C ASP A 108 -74.89 -5.72 -41.27
N GLY A 109 -75.63 -6.84 -41.30
CA GLY A 109 -75.56 -7.80 -42.39
C GLY A 109 -74.23 -8.56 -42.45
N ARG A 110 -73.58 -8.79 -41.31
CA ARG A 110 -72.37 -9.64 -41.16
C ARG A 110 -72.34 -10.30 -39.78
N CYS A 111 -71.70 -11.46 -39.68
CA CYS A 111 -71.35 -12.03 -38.37
C CYS A 111 -70.14 -11.27 -37.78
N ARG A 112 -70.26 -10.75 -36.56
CA ARG A 112 -69.20 -10.06 -35.80
C ARG A 112 -68.94 -10.75 -34.47
N ILE A 113 -67.68 -10.90 -34.07
CA ILE A 113 -67.33 -11.55 -32.79
C ILE A 113 -67.81 -10.68 -31.63
N ALA A 114 -68.46 -11.28 -30.64
CA ALA A 114 -68.88 -10.61 -29.41
C ALA A 114 -67.66 -10.27 -28.52
N SER A 115 -67.62 -9.04 -28.01
CA SER A 115 -66.56 -8.53 -27.14
C SER A 115 -66.74 -8.95 -25.67
N CYS A 116 -67.98 -9.22 -25.26
CA CYS A 116 -68.36 -9.62 -23.91
C CYS A 116 -69.70 -10.38 -23.94
N GLU A 117 -70.05 -11.06 -22.84
CA GLU A 117 -71.34 -11.76 -22.75
C GLU A 117 -72.50 -10.74 -22.73
N PRO A 118 -73.50 -10.82 -23.64
CA PRO A 118 -74.54 -9.81 -23.77
C PRO A 118 -75.25 -9.47 -22.46
N ALA A 119 -75.35 -8.17 -22.16
CA ALA A 119 -75.97 -7.62 -20.94
C ALA A 119 -75.37 -8.10 -19.59
N SER A 120 -74.22 -8.78 -19.58
CA SER A 120 -73.51 -9.16 -18.36
C SER A 120 -73.00 -7.96 -17.55
N VAL A 121 -72.92 -8.13 -16.22
CA VAL A 121 -72.24 -7.22 -15.30
C VAL A 121 -71.17 -8.00 -14.56
N THR A 122 -69.91 -7.63 -14.73
CA THR A 122 -68.75 -8.35 -14.19
C THR A 122 -67.74 -7.37 -13.57
N CYS A 123 -66.68 -7.89 -12.96
CA CYS A 123 -65.56 -7.08 -12.47
C CYS A 123 -64.34 -7.28 -13.36
N GLU A 124 -63.79 -6.20 -13.91
CA GLU A 124 -62.45 -6.17 -14.48
C GLU A 124 -61.54 -5.36 -13.56
N GLY A 125 -60.74 -6.04 -12.73
CA GLY A 125 -60.00 -5.41 -11.64
C GLY A 125 -60.96 -4.69 -10.68
N ASN A 126 -60.64 -3.47 -10.25
CA ASN A 126 -61.50 -2.69 -9.36
C ASN A 126 -62.58 -1.84 -10.09
N THR A 127 -63.12 -2.36 -11.20
CA THR A 127 -64.10 -1.66 -12.04
C THR A 127 -65.26 -2.58 -12.36
N VAL A 128 -66.48 -2.12 -12.07
CA VAL A 128 -67.71 -2.76 -12.55
C VAL A 128 -67.82 -2.50 -14.04
N VAL A 129 -67.94 -3.58 -14.81
CA VAL A 129 -68.03 -3.55 -16.27
C VAL A 129 -69.39 -4.08 -16.68
N THR A 130 -70.12 -3.28 -17.47
CA THR A 130 -71.42 -3.67 -18.02
C THR A 130 -71.30 -3.82 -19.53
N CYS A 131 -71.63 -5.00 -20.04
CA CYS A 131 -71.65 -5.28 -21.48
C CYS A 131 -72.92 -4.71 -22.14
N SER A 132 -72.84 -4.32 -23.41
CA SER A 132 -74.03 -3.93 -24.19
C SER A 132 -74.97 -5.12 -24.42
N VAL A 133 -76.25 -4.84 -24.69
CA VAL A 133 -77.29 -5.86 -24.88
C VAL A 133 -77.08 -6.76 -26.11
N ASP A 134 -76.21 -6.34 -27.03
CA ASP A 134 -75.79 -7.08 -28.23
C ASP A 134 -74.43 -7.80 -28.06
N GLY A 135 -73.76 -7.68 -26.92
CA GLY A 135 -72.44 -8.28 -26.67
C GLY A 135 -71.26 -7.61 -27.40
N LEU A 136 -71.50 -6.59 -28.22
CA LEU A 136 -70.48 -6.05 -29.12
C LEU A 136 -69.57 -5.00 -28.46
N THR A 137 -70.02 -4.33 -27.40
CA THR A 137 -69.29 -3.22 -26.75
C THR A 137 -69.40 -3.25 -25.23
N ILE A 138 -68.47 -2.58 -24.55
CA ILE A 138 -68.60 -2.28 -23.12
C ILE A 138 -69.50 -1.04 -22.99
N ALA A 139 -70.71 -1.23 -22.48
CA ALA A 139 -71.70 -0.16 -22.30
C ALA A 139 -71.35 0.79 -21.15
N LYS A 140 -70.74 0.27 -20.07
CA LYS A 140 -70.29 1.08 -18.93
C LYS A 140 -69.04 0.49 -18.29
N ARG A 141 -68.15 1.36 -17.82
CA ARG A 141 -67.08 1.08 -16.85
C ARG A 141 -67.24 2.02 -15.67
N GLU A 142 -67.37 1.47 -14.47
CA GLU A 142 -67.58 2.22 -13.23
C GLU A 142 -66.52 1.79 -12.20
N PRO A 143 -65.43 2.57 -12.01
CA PRO A 143 -64.41 2.25 -11.04
C PRO A 143 -64.97 2.42 -9.62
N CYS A 144 -64.67 1.46 -8.74
CA CYS A 144 -65.10 1.55 -7.35
C CYS A 144 -64.30 2.62 -6.58
N GLY A 145 -64.94 3.21 -5.56
CA GLY A 145 -64.33 4.27 -4.76
C GLY A 145 -63.10 3.80 -3.97
N ALA A 146 -62.30 4.75 -3.46
CA ALA A 146 -61.00 4.49 -2.80
C ALA A 146 -61.04 3.66 -1.50
N SER A 147 -62.22 3.22 -1.05
CA SER A 147 -62.42 2.29 0.08
C SER A 147 -63.41 1.16 -0.27
N GLN A 148 -63.54 0.87 -1.57
CA GLN A 148 -64.42 -0.15 -2.12
C GLN A 148 -63.68 -1.05 -3.11
N GLN A 149 -64.14 -2.30 -3.22
CA GLN A 149 -63.67 -3.28 -4.17
C GLN A 149 -64.81 -3.80 -5.05
N CYS A 150 -64.53 -4.01 -6.34
CA CYS A 150 -65.44 -4.71 -7.22
C CYS A 150 -65.49 -6.19 -6.84
N PHE A 151 -66.66 -6.64 -6.38
CA PHE A 151 -66.97 -8.03 -6.08
C PHE A 151 -68.35 -8.37 -6.65
N ASP A 152 -68.46 -9.48 -7.38
CA ASP A 152 -69.72 -9.94 -8.01
C ASP A 152 -70.50 -8.84 -8.77
N GLY A 153 -69.77 -8.03 -9.55
CA GLY A 153 -70.34 -6.94 -10.35
C GLY A 153 -70.80 -5.71 -9.55
N LYS A 154 -70.38 -5.55 -8.29
CA LYS A 154 -70.76 -4.43 -7.40
C LYS A 154 -69.56 -3.87 -6.63
N CYS A 155 -69.64 -2.61 -6.23
CA CYS A 155 -68.62 -1.95 -5.41
C CYS A 155 -68.92 -2.09 -3.91
N GLU A 156 -68.37 -3.12 -3.28
CA GLU A 156 -68.53 -3.39 -1.84
C GLU A 156 -67.47 -2.66 -1.01
N LYS A 157 -67.78 -2.28 0.23
CA LYS A 157 -66.88 -1.51 1.10
C LYS A 157 -65.97 -2.43 1.92
N TRP A 158 -64.68 -2.10 2.02
CA TRP A 158 -63.73 -2.85 2.84
C TRP A 158 -64.13 -2.87 4.33
N VAL A 159 -64.01 -4.04 4.94
CA VAL A 159 -64.20 -4.28 6.39
C VAL A 159 -62.88 -4.05 7.13
N CYS A 160 -61.78 -4.50 6.54
CA CYS A 160 -60.41 -4.30 7.02
C CYS A 160 -59.43 -4.33 5.85
N ARG A 161 -58.16 -3.97 6.09
CA ARG A 161 -57.15 -3.91 5.03
C ARG A 161 -56.77 -5.33 4.58
N PRO A 162 -56.81 -5.68 3.27
CA PRO A 162 -56.49 -7.02 2.79
C PRO A 162 -55.11 -7.52 3.23
N GLY A 163 -55.01 -8.78 3.65
CA GLY A 163 -53.76 -9.40 4.15
C GLY A 163 -53.49 -9.17 5.64
N SER A 164 -52.24 -9.32 6.06
CA SER A 164 -51.80 -9.16 7.47
C SER A 164 -51.22 -7.77 7.72
N HIS A 165 -51.68 -7.08 8.77
CA HIS A 165 -51.25 -5.72 9.14
C HIS A 165 -51.09 -5.57 10.65
N CYS A 166 -50.23 -4.63 11.07
CA CYS A 166 -50.11 -4.29 12.48
C CYS A 166 -51.22 -3.32 12.92
N LYS A 167 -52.00 -3.75 13.90
CA LYS A 167 -53.02 -2.92 14.56
C LYS A 167 -52.41 -2.01 15.63
N ASN A 168 -51.39 -2.52 16.31
CA ASN A 168 -50.51 -1.80 17.24
C ASN A 168 -49.22 -2.62 17.43
N THR A 169 -48.26 -2.10 18.20
CA THR A 169 -46.96 -2.74 18.46
C THR A 169 -47.02 -4.15 19.08
N SER A 170 -48.19 -4.60 19.53
CA SER A 170 -48.37 -5.90 20.19
C SER A 170 -49.42 -6.80 19.51
N GLN A 171 -50.01 -6.37 18.39
CA GLN A 171 -51.14 -7.07 17.75
C GLN A 171 -51.09 -7.01 16.22
N VAL A 172 -51.20 -8.19 15.60
CA VAL A 172 -51.45 -8.38 14.16
C VAL A 172 -52.95 -8.57 13.94
N GLU A 173 -53.50 -7.92 12.92
CA GLU A 173 -54.83 -8.16 12.36
C GLU A 173 -54.66 -8.80 10.97
N VAL A 174 -55.38 -9.89 10.70
CA VAL A 174 -55.31 -10.63 9.43
C VAL A 174 -56.68 -10.65 8.77
N CYS A 175 -56.73 -10.27 7.50
CA CYS A 175 -57.96 -10.23 6.71
C CYS A 175 -57.81 -10.94 5.36
N SER A 176 -58.94 -11.32 4.77
CA SER A 176 -59.00 -11.92 3.45
C SER A 176 -58.42 -11.00 2.36
N GLU A 177 -57.97 -11.58 1.24
CA GLU A 177 -57.38 -10.86 0.10
C GLU A 177 -58.32 -9.85 -0.58
N ASP A 178 -59.63 -9.95 -0.32
CA ASP A 178 -60.66 -8.99 -0.75
C ASP A 178 -60.95 -7.89 0.29
N GLY A 179 -60.38 -7.97 1.50
CA GLY A 179 -60.62 -7.04 2.60
C GLY A 179 -62.03 -7.09 3.19
N LEU A 180 -62.84 -8.08 2.83
CA LEU A 180 -64.25 -8.20 3.24
C LEU A 180 -64.43 -9.00 4.54
N THR A 181 -63.45 -9.81 4.95
CA THR A 181 -63.53 -10.65 6.15
C THR A 181 -62.28 -10.49 7.03
N MET A 182 -62.48 -10.22 8.33
CA MET A 182 -61.42 -10.34 9.34
C MET A 182 -61.29 -11.80 9.76
N LEU A 183 -60.11 -12.38 9.57
CA LEU A 183 -59.82 -13.80 9.74
C LEU A 183 -59.21 -14.09 11.12
N GLU A 184 -58.26 -13.27 11.58
CA GLU A 184 -57.55 -13.48 12.85
C GLU A 184 -57.11 -12.16 13.52
N MET A 185 -57.05 -12.18 14.85
CA MET A 185 -56.43 -11.17 15.70
C MET A 185 -55.37 -11.85 16.60
N ARG A 186 -54.09 -11.65 16.30
CA ARG A 186 -52.96 -12.37 16.91
C ARG A 186 -52.14 -11.45 17.82
N ASN A 187 -52.03 -11.80 19.10
CA ASN A 187 -51.18 -11.08 20.05
C ASN A 187 -49.72 -11.54 19.95
N CYS A 188 -48.78 -10.60 19.91
CA CYS A 188 -47.36 -10.88 20.02
C CYS A 188 -46.96 -11.10 21.50
N SER A 189 -45.96 -11.94 21.76
CA SER A 189 -45.44 -12.15 23.12
C SER A 189 -44.68 -10.93 23.65
N ALA A 190 -44.37 -10.91 24.96
CA ALA A 190 -43.60 -9.82 25.57
C ALA A 190 -42.19 -9.65 24.96
N ALA A 191 -41.60 -10.72 24.41
CA ALA A 191 -40.32 -10.71 23.70
C ALA A 191 -40.45 -10.35 22.21
N GLN A 192 -41.64 -9.94 21.74
CA GLN A 192 -41.93 -9.62 20.35
C GLN A 192 -42.60 -8.25 20.22
N ALA A 193 -42.61 -7.74 18.99
CA ALA A 193 -43.45 -6.63 18.56
C ALA A 193 -44.04 -6.92 17.18
N CYS A 194 -45.15 -6.27 16.86
CA CYS A 194 -45.71 -6.30 15.53
C CYS A 194 -44.93 -5.35 14.61
N GLU A 195 -44.42 -5.87 13.50
CA GLU A 195 -43.78 -5.11 12.43
C GLU A 195 -44.20 -5.72 11.08
N GLU A 196 -44.57 -4.87 10.11
CA GLU A 196 -45.00 -5.29 8.75
C GLU A 196 -46.11 -6.36 8.68
N GLY A 197 -46.92 -6.51 9.73
CA GLY A 197 -47.98 -7.53 9.83
C GLY A 197 -47.56 -8.83 10.50
N GLU A 198 -46.35 -8.91 11.05
CA GLU A 198 -45.82 -10.12 11.71
C GLU A 198 -45.28 -9.83 13.12
N CYS A 199 -45.30 -10.84 13.99
CA CYS A 199 -44.71 -10.74 15.33
C CYS A 199 -43.20 -11.06 15.29
N ARG A 200 -42.37 -10.03 15.11
CA ARG A 200 -40.90 -10.15 15.10
C ARG A 200 -40.33 -10.09 16.51
N ALA A 201 -39.19 -10.74 16.73
CA ALA A 201 -38.50 -10.73 18.03
C ALA A 201 -37.90 -9.35 18.33
N ARG A 202 -37.92 -8.94 19.59
CA ARG A 202 -37.17 -7.76 20.05
C ARG A 202 -35.70 -8.13 20.21
N ILE A 203 -34.83 -7.30 19.66
CA ILE A 203 -33.37 -7.48 19.69
C ILE A 203 -32.67 -6.44 20.58
N CYS A 204 -33.33 -5.31 20.86
CA CYS A 204 -32.83 -4.22 21.70
C CYS A 204 -33.97 -3.59 22.52
N THR A 205 -33.64 -2.77 23.54
CA THR A 205 -34.65 -2.10 24.37
C THR A 205 -35.30 -0.95 23.58
N PRO A 206 -36.64 -0.89 23.46
CA PRO A 206 -37.31 0.09 22.58
C PRO A 206 -36.93 1.55 22.89
N GLY A 207 -36.40 2.25 21.89
CA GLY A 207 -35.96 3.65 22.01
C GLY A 207 -34.68 3.88 22.80
N GLU A 208 -33.99 2.83 23.25
CA GLU A 208 -32.65 2.94 23.86
C GLU A 208 -31.61 3.34 22.80
N THR A 209 -30.61 4.10 23.24
CA THR A 209 -29.41 4.39 22.46
C THR A 209 -28.19 3.82 23.16
N TYR A 210 -27.21 3.38 22.37
CA TYR A 210 -25.93 2.84 22.85
C TYR A 210 -24.86 2.95 21.77
N CYS A 211 -23.59 2.94 22.17
CA CYS A 211 -22.47 2.82 21.23
C CYS A 211 -22.20 1.35 20.88
N LYS A 212 -21.97 1.06 19.59
CA LYS A 212 -21.57 -0.25 19.07
C LYS A 212 -20.70 -0.04 17.84
N ASP A 213 -19.55 -0.71 17.80
CA ASP A 213 -18.60 -0.66 16.67
C ASP A 213 -18.22 0.78 16.21
N GLY A 214 -18.17 1.71 17.16
CA GLY A 214 -17.85 3.14 16.93
C GLY A 214 -19.04 4.00 16.43
N ALA A 215 -20.16 3.40 16.06
CA ALA A 215 -21.38 4.10 15.68
C ALA A 215 -22.35 4.27 16.87
N ARG A 216 -23.26 5.23 16.75
CA ARG A 216 -24.38 5.41 17.68
C ARG A 216 -25.55 4.58 17.19
N ILE A 217 -25.98 3.59 17.96
CA ILE A 217 -27.16 2.79 17.65
C ILE A 217 -28.40 3.45 18.26
N VAL A 218 -29.47 3.47 17.49
CA VAL A 218 -30.81 3.85 17.96
C VAL A 218 -31.73 2.65 17.80
N CYS A 219 -32.23 2.13 18.92
CA CYS A 219 -33.20 1.05 18.86
C CYS A 219 -34.57 1.59 18.45
N SER A 220 -35.19 0.94 17.46
CA SER A 220 -36.55 1.24 17.01
C SER A 220 -37.59 1.28 18.14
N VAL A 221 -38.68 2.03 17.95
CA VAL A 221 -39.79 2.11 18.93
C VAL A 221 -40.51 0.77 19.16
N SER A 222 -40.35 -0.19 18.24
CA SER A 222 -40.78 -1.58 18.36
C SER A 222 -39.75 -2.47 19.07
N GLY A 223 -38.48 -2.08 19.14
CA GLY A 223 -37.38 -2.91 19.65
C GLY A 223 -36.93 -4.01 18.68
N THR A 224 -37.44 -4.05 17.45
CA THR A 224 -37.23 -5.13 16.46
C THR A 224 -36.09 -4.86 15.48
N ALA A 225 -35.72 -3.58 15.31
CA ALA A 225 -34.59 -3.13 14.51
C ALA A 225 -33.66 -2.20 15.29
N GLU A 226 -32.36 -2.30 14.99
CA GLU A 226 -31.31 -1.33 15.32
C GLU A 226 -31.09 -0.42 14.09
N GLU A 227 -31.07 0.90 14.27
CA GLU A 227 -30.63 1.86 13.24
C GLU A 227 -29.25 2.40 13.60
N GLU A 228 -28.29 2.27 12.67
CA GLU A 228 -26.92 2.72 12.86
C GLU A 228 -26.75 4.17 12.39
N TRP A 229 -26.35 5.04 13.32
CA TRP A 229 -26.02 6.44 13.06
C TRP A 229 -24.50 6.63 13.17
N PRO A 230 -23.76 6.61 12.05
CA PRO A 230 -22.31 6.86 12.08
C PRO A 230 -22.03 8.30 12.49
N CYS A 231 -21.03 8.49 13.36
CA CYS A 231 -20.70 9.79 13.97
C CYS A 231 -20.13 10.85 13.00
N GLY A 232 -19.98 10.53 11.72
CA GLY A 232 -19.36 11.37 10.71
C GLY A 232 -17.85 11.12 10.58
N ALA A 233 -17.19 11.93 9.75
CA ALA A 233 -15.74 11.79 9.52
C ALA A 233 -14.93 12.17 10.76
N ARG A 234 -13.96 11.32 11.12
CA ARG A 234 -13.07 11.45 12.29
C ARG A 234 -13.76 11.53 13.66
N ARG A 235 -14.87 10.80 13.84
CA ARG A 235 -15.60 10.75 15.12
C ARG A 235 -16.09 9.33 15.44
N SER A 236 -16.16 9.01 16.73
CA SER A 236 -16.67 7.72 17.24
C SER A 236 -17.59 7.91 18.44
N CYS A 237 -18.50 6.98 18.65
CA CYS A 237 -19.44 6.99 19.76
C CYS A 237 -18.76 6.54 21.07
N ALA A 238 -18.87 7.35 22.13
CA ALA A 238 -18.46 7.04 23.51
C ALA A 238 -19.36 7.74 24.55
N ASN A 239 -19.06 7.53 25.83
CA ASN A 239 -19.55 8.30 26.99
C ASN A 239 -21.06 8.66 26.97
N ASN A 240 -21.92 7.66 27.03
CA ASN A 240 -23.39 7.80 26.93
C ASN A 240 -23.83 8.39 25.58
N ASP A 241 -23.46 7.67 24.52
CA ASP A 241 -24.01 7.80 23.17
C ASP A 241 -23.66 9.11 22.44
N GLN A 242 -22.54 9.72 22.83
CA GLN A 242 -22.04 10.95 22.23
C GLN A 242 -20.94 10.65 21.22
N CYS A 243 -20.99 11.36 20.10
CA CYS A 243 -19.91 11.33 19.11
C CYS A 243 -18.76 12.22 19.58
N GLU A 244 -17.61 11.63 19.85
CA GLU A 244 -16.38 12.33 20.22
C GLU A 244 -15.41 12.34 19.03
N ASP A 245 -14.55 13.36 18.96
CA ASP A 245 -13.57 13.51 17.88
C ASP A 245 -12.39 12.57 18.11
N TRP A 246 -11.90 11.94 17.04
CA TRP A 246 -10.76 11.02 17.11
C TRP A 246 -9.48 11.73 17.59
N ALA A 247 -8.91 11.23 18.68
CA ALA A 247 -7.59 11.62 19.17
C ALA A 247 -6.48 11.12 18.22
N CYS A 248 -6.66 9.94 17.64
CA CYS A 248 -5.72 9.30 16.70
C CYS A 248 -6.48 8.52 15.61
N GLU A 249 -5.82 8.13 14.53
CA GLU A 249 -6.47 7.40 13.44
C GLU A 249 -6.68 5.92 13.82
N PRO A 250 -7.91 5.37 13.80
CA PRO A 250 -8.22 4.06 14.37
C PRO A 250 -7.34 2.91 13.84
N ASN A 251 -6.89 2.06 14.76
CA ASN A 251 -6.01 0.90 14.48
C ASN A 251 -4.66 1.24 13.83
N THR A 252 -4.23 2.51 13.79
CA THR A 252 -2.90 2.91 13.32
C THR A 252 -1.87 2.92 14.44
N ASP A 253 -0.61 2.67 14.08
CA ASP A 253 0.54 2.94 14.94
C ASP A 253 1.06 4.36 14.62
N PHE A 254 1.35 5.14 15.65
CA PHE A 254 1.87 6.50 15.55
C PHE A 254 2.90 6.78 16.66
N CYS A 255 3.56 7.93 16.59
CA CYS A 255 4.50 8.37 17.62
C CYS A 255 3.86 9.45 18.46
N ASP A 256 3.76 9.21 19.77
CA ASP A 256 3.48 10.25 20.76
C ASP A 256 4.83 10.69 21.32
N GLU A 257 5.30 11.86 20.90
CA GLU A 257 6.70 12.29 21.02
C GLU A 257 7.68 11.19 20.53
N ALA A 258 8.49 10.62 21.42
CA ALA A 258 9.44 9.55 21.12
C ALA A 258 8.88 8.13 21.37
N GLN A 259 7.64 8.00 21.85
CA GLN A 259 7.02 6.72 22.24
C GLN A 259 6.14 6.17 21.11
N PRO A 260 6.42 4.96 20.57
CA PRO A 260 5.49 4.29 19.67
C PRO A 260 4.20 3.93 20.42
N SER A 261 3.06 4.23 19.81
CA SER A 261 1.73 4.04 20.38
C SER A 261 0.75 3.49 19.34
N ARG A 262 -0.10 2.55 19.74
CA ARG A 262 -1.19 2.03 18.89
C ARG A 262 -2.50 2.70 19.24
N CYS A 263 -3.14 3.31 18.25
CA CYS A 263 -4.49 3.84 18.39
C CYS A 263 -5.51 2.70 18.53
N ALA A 264 -6.47 2.87 19.44
CA ALA A 264 -7.58 1.94 19.62
C ALA A 264 -8.50 1.90 18.39
N ALA A 265 -9.34 0.86 18.29
CA ALA A 265 -10.26 0.68 17.18
C ALA A 265 -11.37 1.75 17.11
N ASP A 266 -11.61 2.47 18.20
CA ASP A 266 -12.53 3.61 18.27
C ASP A 266 -11.87 4.94 17.90
N GLY A 267 -10.54 5.04 17.80
CA GLY A 267 -9.83 6.31 17.57
C GLY A 267 -9.79 7.28 18.75
N LEU A 268 -10.34 6.91 19.91
CA LEU A 268 -10.51 7.80 21.07
C LEU A 268 -9.40 7.66 22.12
N SER A 269 -8.66 6.55 22.08
CA SER A 269 -7.54 6.31 23.00
C SER A 269 -6.36 5.66 22.27
N ALA A 270 -5.18 5.74 22.89
CA ALA A 270 -3.97 5.08 22.40
C ALA A 270 -3.31 4.27 23.53
N THR A 271 -2.69 3.16 23.18
CA THR A 271 -1.91 2.33 24.10
C THR A 271 -0.44 2.42 23.72
N ALA A 272 0.41 2.83 24.66
CA ALA A 272 1.85 2.86 24.46
C ALA A 272 2.38 1.44 24.18
N LEU A 273 3.18 1.31 23.12
CA LEU A 273 3.91 0.09 22.77
C LEU A 273 5.24 0.06 23.52
N ALA A 274 6.11 -0.90 23.20
CA ALA A 274 7.46 -0.92 23.74
C ALA A 274 8.24 0.34 23.33
N ALA A 275 8.89 1.00 24.29
CA ALA A 275 9.75 2.15 24.03
C ALA A 275 10.93 1.76 23.13
N CYS A 276 11.38 2.68 22.27
CA CYS A 276 12.60 2.49 21.50
C CYS A 276 13.81 2.40 22.44
N SER A 277 14.82 1.62 22.05
CA SER A 277 15.99 1.32 22.88
C SER A 277 17.27 1.33 22.05
N GLY A 278 18.37 1.75 22.67
CA GLY A 278 19.61 2.05 21.95
C GLY A 278 19.48 3.28 21.06
N ASP A 279 20.24 3.31 19.97
CA ASP A 279 20.26 4.41 18.99
C ASP A 279 19.07 4.30 18.02
N ALA A 280 17.85 4.43 18.53
CA ALA A 280 16.61 4.34 17.76
C ALA A 280 15.54 5.33 18.25
N SER A 281 14.76 5.88 17.32
CA SER A 281 13.68 6.85 17.58
C SER A 281 12.37 6.40 16.94
N CYS A 282 11.24 6.88 17.46
CA CYS A 282 9.95 6.60 16.87
C CYS A 282 9.73 7.41 15.59
N ARG A 283 9.35 6.74 14.51
CA ARG A 283 8.79 7.35 13.30
C ARG A 283 7.62 6.52 12.79
N ALA A 284 6.51 7.19 12.46
CA ALA A 284 5.31 6.56 11.91
C ALA A 284 4.84 5.29 12.69
N GLY A 285 4.98 5.30 14.02
CA GLY A 285 4.58 4.19 14.88
C GLY A 285 5.59 3.04 15.05
N ALA A 286 6.78 3.14 14.45
CA ALA A 286 7.84 2.14 14.55
C ALA A 286 9.15 2.75 15.07
N CYS A 287 10.01 1.94 15.68
CA CYS A 287 11.37 2.35 16.02
C CYS A 287 12.27 2.22 14.79
N GLU A 288 12.75 3.36 14.27
CA GLU A 288 13.80 3.42 13.24
C GLU A 288 15.15 3.68 13.92
N SER A 289 16.20 2.96 13.50
CA SER A 289 17.57 3.23 13.96
C SER A 289 18.06 4.59 13.48
N TRP A 290 18.80 5.30 14.34
CA TRP A 290 19.37 6.60 14.02
C TRP A 290 20.30 6.54 12.80
N VAL A 291 20.14 7.52 11.91
CA VAL A 291 20.97 7.75 10.73
C VAL A 291 22.13 8.69 11.07
N CYS A 292 21.98 9.52 12.11
CA CYS A 292 22.99 10.44 12.63
C CYS A 292 22.80 10.67 14.15
N PRO A 293 23.80 11.19 14.88
CA PRO A 293 23.69 11.43 16.32
C PRO A 293 22.64 12.51 16.61
N ALA A 294 21.57 12.15 17.33
CA ALA A 294 20.36 12.95 17.43
C ALA A 294 20.62 14.36 18.02
N GLY A 295 20.23 15.39 17.25
CA GLY A 295 20.40 16.80 17.63
C GLY A 295 21.83 17.35 17.59
N GLU A 296 22.83 16.55 17.20
CA GLU A 296 24.24 16.98 17.12
C GLU A 296 24.63 17.47 15.72
N ASP A 297 25.71 18.25 15.66
CA ASP A 297 26.36 18.66 14.43
C ASP A 297 27.41 17.60 14.03
N TYR A 298 27.35 17.13 12.78
CA TYR A 298 28.22 16.08 12.25
C TYR A 298 28.60 16.32 10.76
N CYS A 299 29.36 15.40 10.18
CA CYS A 299 29.74 15.43 8.77
C CYS A 299 29.02 14.33 7.98
N GLN A 300 28.15 14.72 7.04
CA GLN A 300 27.51 13.80 6.11
C GLN A 300 28.42 13.58 4.90
N GLY A 301 29.37 12.65 5.04
CA GLY A 301 30.51 12.56 4.11
C GLY A 301 31.36 13.83 4.24
N ASN A 302 31.61 14.52 3.13
CA ASN A 302 32.46 15.72 3.11
C ASN A 302 31.69 17.04 3.30
N GLN A 303 30.58 17.03 4.04
CA GLN A 303 29.68 18.18 4.14
C GLN A 303 29.12 18.41 5.57
N PRO A 304 29.34 19.61 6.15
CA PRO A 304 28.75 20.03 7.42
C PRO A 304 27.24 19.87 7.47
N SER A 305 26.74 19.16 8.48
CA SER A 305 25.32 18.82 8.64
C SER A 305 24.90 18.82 10.11
N ARG A 306 23.67 19.22 10.41
CA ARG A 306 23.02 19.06 11.72
C ARG A 306 22.06 17.90 11.64
N CYS A 307 22.17 16.95 12.55
CA CYS A 307 21.16 15.93 12.71
C CYS A 307 19.90 16.54 13.36
N ALA A 308 18.73 16.13 12.91
CA ALA A 308 17.47 16.46 13.59
C ALA A 308 17.44 15.82 14.99
N ALA A 309 16.61 16.37 15.88
CA ALA A 309 16.48 15.88 17.25
C ALA A 309 15.89 14.45 17.33
N ASP A 310 15.34 13.92 16.23
CA ASP A 310 14.87 12.54 16.12
C ASP A 310 15.96 11.53 15.73
N GLY A 311 17.15 11.99 15.28
CA GLY A 311 18.22 11.11 14.79
C GLY A 311 18.03 10.56 13.38
N LEU A 312 16.93 10.90 12.68
CA LEU A 312 16.47 10.22 11.46
C LEU A 312 16.60 11.04 10.18
N SER A 313 16.91 12.33 10.30
CA SER A 313 17.16 13.22 9.17
C SER A 313 18.27 14.22 9.47
N SER A 314 18.91 14.73 8.42
CA SER A 314 19.98 15.73 8.51
C SER A 314 19.66 16.96 7.66
N ALA A 315 20.06 18.13 8.17
CA ALA A 315 20.00 19.41 7.47
C ALA A 315 21.43 19.91 7.22
N LEU A 316 21.71 20.36 6.00
CA LEU A 316 23.04 20.85 5.62
C LEU A 316 23.33 22.19 6.32
N LEU A 317 24.44 22.28 7.04
CA LEU A 317 24.93 23.52 7.67
C LEU A 317 25.70 24.42 6.70
N GLY A 318 26.23 23.83 5.62
CA GLY A 318 27.00 24.55 4.60
C GLY A 318 27.18 23.73 3.31
N PRO A 319 27.90 24.28 2.32
CA PRO A 319 28.30 23.53 1.12
C PRO A 319 29.33 22.44 1.46
N ALA A 320 29.54 21.50 0.53
CA ALA A 320 30.61 20.52 0.65
C ALA A 320 31.99 21.19 0.69
N CYS A 321 32.88 20.66 1.52
CA CYS A 321 34.19 21.25 1.79
C CYS A 321 35.10 21.17 0.55
N SER A 322 35.84 22.24 0.29
CA SER A 322 36.64 22.41 -0.93
C SER A 322 37.72 23.50 -0.79
N GLY A 323 38.68 23.51 -1.71
CA GLY A 323 39.75 24.52 -1.74
C GLY A 323 40.75 24.35 -0.59
N SER A 324 41.02 25.44 0.15
CA SER A 324 41.95 25.45 1.28
C SER A 324 41.41 24.81 2.55
N LEU A 325 40.10 24.58 2.62
CA LEU A 325 39.41 23.86 3.70
C LEU A 325 38.66 22.65 3.09
N PRO A 326 39.38 21.64 2.57
CA PRO A 326 38.78 20.63 1.70
C PRO A 326 38.04 19.51 2.44
N TYR A 327 38.12 19.42 3.77
CA TYR A 327 37.55 18.31 4.55
C TYR A 327 36.50 18.76 5.55
N CYS A 328 35.46 17.95 5.76
CA CYS A 328 34.56 18.13 6.89
C CYS A 328 35.09 17.36 8.12
N GLU A 329 35.32 18.06 9.24
CA GLU A 329 35.54 17.46 10.56
C GLU A 329 34.73 18.27 11.59
N PHE A 330 34.14 17.61 12.61
CA PHE A 330 33.30 18.25 13.64
C PHE A 330 32.23 19.24 13.10
N ALA A 331 31.64 18.90 11.95
CA ALA A 331 30.66 19.72 11.24
C ALA A 331 31.14 21.12 10.81
N ALA A 332 32.44 21.28 10.61
CA ALA A 332 33.05 22.45 9.99
C ALA A 332 33.91 22.02 8.79
N CYS A 333 34.14 22.94 7.85
CA CYS A 333 35.15 22.73 6.82
C CYS A 333 36.51 23.16 7.35
N GLU A 334 37.43 22.20 7.46
CA GLU A 334 38.73 22.37 8.06
C GLU A 334 39.86 22.28 7.04
N GLY A 335 40.96 22.97 7.34
CA GLY A 335 42.16 23.01 6.52
C GLY A 335 43.04 21.78 6.73
N VAL A 336 43.90 21.47 5.76
CA VAL A 336 44.92 20.44 5.95
C VAL A 336 45.99 20.90 6.94
N PRO A 337 46.09 20.20 8.07
CA PRO A 337 47.37 19.59 8.41
C PRO A 337 47.20 18.07 8.68
N PHE A 338 47.96 17.27 7.92
CA PHE A 338 48.18 15.83 8.15
C PHE A 338 46.98 14.88 7.93
N ALA A 339 46.40 14.94 6.74
CA ALA A 339 45.64 13.82 6.19
C ALA A 339 46.56 12.63 5.84
N ASP A 340 46.97 11.83 6.85
CA ASP A 340 47.18 10.39 6.65
C ASP A 340 47.19 9.50 7.93
N TYR A 341 46.71 9.98 9.09
CA TYR A 341 46.70 9.17 10.31
C TYR A 341 45.37 9.25 11.09
N ASP A 342 44.53 8.25 10.83
CA ASP A 342 43.69 7.59 11.84
C ASP A 342 44.46 7.29 13.15
N GLY A 343 45.78 7.12 13.04
CA GLY A 343 46.76 6.99 14.12
C GLY A 343 47.00 5.54 14.53
N TYR A 344 46.53 4.60 13.72
CA TYR A 344 46.94 3.20 13.75
C TYR A 344 48.37 3.06 13.20
N ALA A 345 49.02 1.93 13.49
CA ALA A 345 50.27 1.57 12.84
C ALA A 345 49.99 1.15 11.38
N ARG A 346 50.75 1.70 10.42
CA ARG A 346 50.62 1.37 8.98
C ARG A 346 51.81 0.56 8.45
N TRP A 347 52.45 -0.15 9.37
CA TRP A 347 53.70 -0.86 9.20
C TRP A 347 53.76 -2.00 10.22
N PRO A 348 54.53 -3.06 9.95
CA PRO A 348 54.91 -4.00 10.98
C PRO A 348 55.59 -3.29 12.16
N LEU A 349 55.37 -3.79 13.37
CA LEU A 349 55.76 -3.07 14.58
C LEU A 349 57.22 -3.36 14.96
N PRO A 350 58.07 -2.35 15.18
CA PRO A 350 59.44 -2.56 15.62
C PRO A 350 59.51 -3.28 16.99
N GLY A 351 60.48 -4.18 17.13
CA GLY A 351 60.73 -4.94 18.36
C GLY A 351 59.84 -6.18 18.55
N THR A 352 59.02 -6.55 17.55
CA THR A 352 58.13 -7.73 17.60
C THR A 352 58.72 -8.94 16.85
N PRO A 353 58.14 -10.15 16.96
CA PRO A 353 58.60 -11.31 16.21
C PRO A 353 58.63 -11.05 14.70
N GLY A 354 59.79 -11.25 14.07
CA GLY A 354 60.02 -10.98 12.65
C GLY A 354 60.46 -9.55 12.31
N HIS A 355 60.30 -8.58 13.23
CA HIS A 355 60.52 -7.16 12.99
C HIS A 355 61.44 -6.52 14.06
N PRO A 356 62.72 -6.94 14.16
CA PRO A 356 63.68 -6.31 15.08
C PRO A 356 63.90 -4.84 14.72
N PHE A 357 64.20 -4.01 15.73
CA PHE A 357 64.60 -2.62 15.51
C PHE A 357 65.76 -2.52 14.51
N SER A 358 65.61 -1.68 13.48
CA SER A 358 66.57 -1.54 12.39
C SER A 358 66.66 -0.09 11.96
N TYR A 359 67.82 0.53 12.17
CA TYR A 359 68.03 1.96 11.94
C TYR A 359 69.21 2.21 11.01
N THR A 360 69.03 3.13 10.06
CA THR A 360 70.08 3.62 9.16
C THR A 360 70.40 5.07 9.49
N LEU A 361 71.69 5.36 9.73
CA LEU A 361 72.15 6.72 10.03
C LEU A 361 72.51 7.45 8.74
N ASN A 362 71.86 8.60 8.51
CA ASN A 362 72.18 9.46 7.37
C ASN A 362 73.24 10.50 7.75
N ALA A 363 74.05 10.92 6.78
CA ALA A 363 75.07 11.96 6.94
C ALA A 363 74.49 13.35 7.29
N ALA A 364 73.16 13.48 7.26
CA ALA A 364 72.41 14.71 7.47
C ALA A 364 71.90 14.88 8.92
N GLU A 365 72.45 14.12 9.88
CA GLU A 365 71.99 14.03 11.28
C GLU A 365 70.51 13.66 11.41
N THR A 366 70.11 12.66 10.63
CA THR A 366 68.79 12.02 10.65
C THR A 366 68.91 10.50 10.74
N VAL A 367 67.84 9.84 11.16
CA VAL A 367 67.76 8.38 11.33
C VAL A 367 66.57 7.85 10.55
N VAL A 368 66.82 6.95 9.59
CA VAL A 368 65.74 6.19 8.94
C VAL A 368 65.48 4.93 9.76
N ASP A 369 64.24 4.71 10.14
CA ASP A 369 63.73 3.45 10.67
C ASP A 369 63.33 2.57 9.47
N ASN A 370 64.06 1.47 9.29
CA ASN A 370 63.89 0.56 8.16
C ASN A 370 62.66 -0.36 8.31
N VAL A 371 62.01 -0.39 9.48
CA VAL A 371 60.79 -1.16 9.73
C VAL A 371 59.56 -0.30 9.42
N THR A 372 59.54 0.94 9.89
CA THR A 372 58.39 1.85 9.73
C THR A 372 58.45 2.72 8.46
N GLY A 373 59.63 2.85 7.83
CA GLY A 373 59.83 3.74 6.69
C GLY A 373 59.80 5.23 7.08
N LEU A 374 59.96 5.55 8.37
CA LEU A 374 59.98 6.91 8.89
C LEU A 374 61.41 7.42 9.01
N GLU A 375 61.61 8.71 8.72
CA GLU A 375 62.86 9.43 8.98
C GLU A 375 62.68 10.38 10.17
N TRP A 376 63.62 10.31 11.11
CA TRP A 376 63.54 10.98 12.40
C TRP A 376 64.67 11.98 12.56
N GLN A 377 64.40 13.09 13.26
CA GLN A 377 65.45 13.97 13.74
C GLN A 377 66.34 13.18 14.71
N ARG A 378 67.66 13.14 14.50
CA ARG A 378 68.57 12.29 15.29
C ARG A 378 68.80 12.81 16.70
N ALA A 379 69.14 14.09 16.82
CA ALA A 379 69.13 14.81 18.10
C ALA A 379 67.71 15.34 18.38
N ALA A 380 67.23 15.21 19.61
CA ALA A 380 65.97 15.84 20.01
C ALA A 380 66.12 17.36 20.14
N PHE A 381 65.01 18.09 20.19
CA PHE A 381 65.01 19.51 20.52
C PHE A 381 65.71 19.76 21.88
N PRO A 382 66.60 20.76 22.01
CA PRO A 382 67.30 21.06 23.25
C PRO A 382 66.37 21.70 24.29
N GLY A 383 65.74 20.86 25.11
CA GLY A 383 64.86 21.27 26.21
C GLY A 383 63.44 20.71 26.07
N ALA A 384 62.53 21.27 26.86
CA ALA A 384 61.10 20.93 26.85
C ALA A 384 60.27 22.13 26.38
N GLN A 385 59.19 21.86 25.64
CA GLN A 385 58.32 22.85 25.02
C GLN A 385 56.85 22.59 25.36
N THR A 386 56.00 23.61 25.30
CA THR A 386 54.54 23.40 25.27
C THR A 386 54.13 22.68 24.00
N TRP A 387 52.95 22.06 23.98
CA TRP A 387 52.53 21.28 22.82
C TRP A 387 52.43 22.13 21.55
N ASP A 388 51.83 23.33 21.63
CA ASP A 388 51.68 24.22 20.47
C ASP A 388 53.07 24.73 19.97
N ALA A 389 54.02 24.94 20.88
CA ALA A 389 55.40 25.29 20.53
C ALA A 389 56.18 24.10 19.93
N ALA A 390 55.89 22.87 20.35
CA ALA A 390 56.46 21.66 19.78
C ALA A 390 55.95 21.39 18.35
N GLU A 391 54.65 21.59 18.11
CA GLU A 391 54.04 21.51 16.78
C GLU A 391 54.62 22.59 15.86
N GLY A 392 54.63 23.86 16.30
CA GLY A 392 55.21 24.97 15.54
C GLY A 392 56.70 24.82 15.25
N TYR A 393 57.48 24.26 16.19
CA TYR A 393 58.89 23.92 15.96
C TYR A 393 59.04 22.88 14.85
N CYS A 394 58.33 21.74 14.92
CA CYS A 394 58.48 20.71 13.90
C CYS A 394 57.99 21.18 12.52
N ALA A 395 56.86 21.89 12.45
CA ALA A 395 56.30 22.40 11.19
C ALA A 395 57.17 23.49 10.52
N SER A 396 58.06 24.16 11.28
CA SER A 396 59.01 25.15 10.74
C SER A 396 60.44 24.62 10.61
N LEU A 397 60.70 23.38 11.03
CA LEU A 397 62.04 22.79 11.00
C LEU A 397 62.50 22.59 9.55
N SER A 398 63.64 23.16 9.21
CA SER A 398 64.38 22.86 7.99
C SER A 398 65.69 22.18 8.37
N TRP A 399 65.71 20.85 8.33
CA TRP A 399 66.81 20.00 8.78
C TRP A 399 67.08 18.87 7.79
N GLY A 400 68.35 18.47 7.67
CA GLY A 400 68.75 17.35 6.81
C GLY A 400 68.45 17.51 5.32
N GLY A 401 68.28 18.75 4.83
CA GLY A 401 67.85 19.02 3.46
C GLY A 401 66.34 18.93 3.23
N ARG A 402 65.55 18.79 4.30
CA ARG A 402 64.09 18.60 4.29
C ARG A 402 63.37 19.67 5.10
N SER A 403 62.13 19.95 4.73
CA SER A 403 61.23 20.91 5.40
C SER A 403 59.82 20.37 5.61
N ASP A 404 59.61 19.07 5.46
CA ASP A 404 58.34 18.35 5.64
C ASP A 404 58.27 17.63 7.01
N TRP A 405 59.01 18.17 7.97
CA TRP A 405 59.05 17.72 9.35
C TRP A 405 57.73 18.00 10.07
N ARG A 406 57.34 17.08 10.95
CA ARG A 406 56.14 17.19 11.79
C ARG A 406 56.34 16.59 13.16
N LEU A 407 55.46 16.93 14.08
CA LEU A 407 55.36 16.27 15.38
C LEU A 407 54.82 14.83 15.14
N PRO A 408 55.38 13.78 15.77
CA PRO A 408 55.00 12.38 15.52
C PRO A 408 53.66 12.04 16.16
N THR A 409 52.91 11.10 15.58
CA THR A 409 51.74 10.53 16.25
C THR A 409 52.14 9.70 17.48
N ARG A 410 51.17 9.36 18.33
CA ARG A 410 51.40 8.46 19.47
C ARG A 410 52.06 7.15 19.02
N MET A 411 51.53 6.50 17.98
CA MET A 411 52.03 5.20 17.53
C MET A 411 53.41 5.27 16.87
N GLU A 412 53.72 6.36 16.17
CA GLU A 412 55.08 6.59 15.63
C GLU A 412 56.10 6.80 16.75
N LEU A 413 55.77 7.63 17.74
CA LEU A 413 56.68 7.87 18.85
C LEU A 413 56.84 6.63 19.73
N PHE A 414 55.78 5.83 19.85
CA PHE A 414 55.77 4.54 20.54
C PHE A 414 56.55 3.45 19.79
N SER A 415 56.65 3.52 18.45
CA SER A 415 57.44 2.56 17.66
C SER A 415 58.95 2.65 17.90
N LEU A 416 59.43 3.69 18.59
CA LEU A 416 60.81 3.83 19.04
C LEU A 416 61.08 3.19 20.41
N VAL A 417 60.05 2.74 21.13
CA VAL A 417 60.18 2.26 22.52
C VAL A 417 60.75 0.84 22.57
N ASP A 418 62.02 0.72 22.97
CA ASP A 418 62.70 -0.56 23.17
C ASP A 418 62.52 -1.06 24.61
N TYR A 419 61.51 -1.91 24.81
CA TYR A 419 61.17 -2.51 26.11
C TYR A 419 62.23 -3.46 26.69
N ALA A 420 63.24 -3.87 25.93
CA ALA A 420 64.39 -4.58 26.50
C ALA A 420 65.28 -3.62 27.32
N ARG A 421 65.21 -2.32 27.05
CA ARG A 421 65.99 -1.25 27.70
C ARG A 421 65.14 -0.46 28.68
N SER A 422 65.82 0.24 29.58
CA SER A 422 65.24 1.24 30.46
C SER A 422 66.24 2.38 30.65
N THR A 423 65.74 3.58 30.91
CA THR A 423 66.55 4.77 31.21
C THR A 423 67.60 5.22 30.18
N PRO A 424 67.22 5.57 28.93
CA PRO A 424 65.88 5.53 28.34
C PRO A 424 65.58 4.22 27.58
N ALA A 425 64.29 3.89 27.46
CA ALA A 425 63.76 2.76 26.68
C ALA A 425 63.73 3.06 25.17
N VAL A 426 64.90 3.30 24.57
CA VAL A 426 65.09 3.58 23.12
C VAL A 426 66.49 3.13 22.70
N ASP A 427 66.74 2.91 21.41
CA ASP A 427 68.12 2.73 20.94
C ASP A 427 68.91 4.05 21.04
N THR A 428 69.80 4.12 22.03
CA THR A 428 70.65 5.28 22.32
C THR A 428 71.84 5.46 21.36
N THR A 429 72.10 4.51 20.46
CA THR A 429 73.10 4.63 19.38
C THR A 429 72.49 5.31 18.16
N ALA A 430 71.25 4.91 17.82
CA ALA A 430 70.43 5.57 16.81
C ALA A 430 70.03 6.98 17.27
N PHE A 431 69.47 7.08 18.48
CA PHE A 431 68.91 8.30 19.09
C PHE A 431 69.73 8.77 20.30
N PRO A 432 70.95 9.31 20.09
CA PRO A 432 71.83 9.75 21.16
C PRO A 432 71.21 10.89 21.97
N ALA A 433 71.58 10.96 23.25
CA ALA A 433 71.12 11.98 24.20
C ALA A 433 69.58 12.15 24.30
N THR A 434 68.81 11.11 23.99
CA THR A 434 67.36 11.09 24.27
C THR A 434 67.14 11.28 25.77
N ALA A 435 66.35 12.29 26.14
CA ALA A 435 66.03 12.56 27.54
C ALA A 435 65.27 11.39 28.17
N ASN A 436 65.61 11.06 29.42
CA ASN A 436 64.93 10.04 30.22
C ASN A 436 63.57 10.55 30.75
N ASN A 437 62.68 10.92 29.83
CA ASN A 437 61.50 11.74 30.11
C ASN A 437 60.48 11.66 28.96
N ARG A 438 59.42 12.47 29.08
CA ARG A 438 58.26 12.59 28.17
C ARG A 438 58.57 13.34 26.89
N PHE A 439 58.03 12.85 25.79
CA PHE A 439 58.06 13.49 24.47
C PHE A 439 56.64 13.67 23.93
N TRP A 440 56.36 14.84 23.35
CA TRP A 440 55.02 15.16 22.81
C TRP A 440 54.70 14.36 21.54
N ALA A 441 53.44 13.95 21.42
CA ALA A 441 52.84 13.44 20.20
C ALA A 441 51.80 14.42 19.64
N ALA A 442 51.69 14.49 18.31
CA ALA A 442 50.69 15.28 17.56
C ALA A 442 49.25 14.77 17.78
N THR A 443 49.10 13.54 18.24
CA THR A 443 47.80 12.95 18.56
C THR A 443 47.19 13.68 19.77
N GLY A 444 45.98 14.22 19.61
CA GLY A 444 45.21 14.86 20.68
C GLY A 444 44.01 14.02 21.13
N ARG A 445 43.47 14.31 22.32
CA ARG A 445 42.07 13.94 22.65
C ARG A 445 41.15 14.93 21.95
N THR A 446 40.07 14.45 21.35
CA THR A 446 39.05 15.31 20.74
C THR A 446 38.39 16.18 21.81
N GLY A 447 38.24 17.49 21.56
CA GLY A 447 37.48 18.40 22.42
C GLY A 447 38.12 18.76 23.78
N GLY A 448 39.39 18.39 24.04
CA GLY A 448 40.05 18.64 25.33
C GLY A 448 41.40 19.34 25.20
N ALA A 449 41.83 20.02 26.27
CA ALA A 449 43.18 20.62 26.39
C ALA A 449 44.30 19.59 26.60
N GLU A 450 43.97 18.29 26.63
CA GLU A 450 44.91 17.19 26.87
C GLU A 450 45.52 16.64 25.57
N ARG A 451 46.82 16.38 25.63
CA ARG A 451 47.67 15.94 24.51
C ARG A 451 48.41 14.67 24.89
N TRP A 452 48.62 13.77 23.93
CA TRP A 452 49.38 12.54 24.16
C TRP A 452 50.88 12.81 24.28
N TYR A 453 51.53 12.08 25.18
CA TYR A 453 52.99 11.98 25.26
C TYR A 453 53.42 10.52 25.41
N VAL A 454 54.65 10.22 24.99
CA VAL A 454 55.33 8.95 25.30
C VAL A 454 56.50 9.25 26.24
N ASP A 455 56.57 8.54 27.36
CA ASP A 455 57.62 8.67 28.35
C ASP A 455 58.68 7.59 28.13
N PHE A 456 59.84 8.00 27.64
CA PHE A 456 60.96 7.10 27.36
C PHE A 456 61.70 6.63 28.62
N SER A 457 61.30 7.05 29.83
CA SER A 457 61.92 6.50 31.04
C SER A 457 61.55 5.04 31.29
N ILE A 458 60.31 4.68 30.98
CA ILE A 458 59.74 3.35 31.18
C ILE A 458 58.95 2.83 29.97
N GLY A 459 58.76 3.64 28.92
CA GLY A 459 58.05 3.22 27.70
C GLY A 459 56.53 3.26 27.84
N VAL A 460 55.96 4.38 28.30
CA VAL A 460 54.51 4.51 28.51
C VAL A 460 53.87 5.65 27.74
N ALA A 461 52.65 5.45 27.25
CA ALA A 461 51.83 6.49 26.63
C ALA A 461 50.71 6.97 27.57
N TYR A 462 50.60 8.29 27.75
CA TYR A 462 49.58 8.95 28.58
C TYR A 462 49.19 10.32 28.01
N VAL A 463 48.20 10.95 28.62
CA VAL A 463 47.76 12.32 28.31
C VAL A 463 48.17 13.31 29.41
N GLN A 464 48.40 14.57 29.02
CA GLN A 464 48.66 15.70 29.92
C GLN A 464 48.17 17.00 29.27
N SER A 465 47.85 18.04 30.06
CA SER A 465 47.56 19.38 29.52
C SER A 465 48.65 19.84 28.55
N GLY A 466 48.26 20.33 27.36
CA GLY A 466 49.19 20.87 26.36
C GLY A 466 49.96 22.12 26.81
N SER A 467 49.54 22.76 27.91
CA SER A 467 50.27 23.84 28.57
C SER A 467 51.45 23.38 29.43
N ALA A 468 51.60 22.08 29.69
CA ALA A 468 52.80 21.51 30.29
C ALA A 468 53.98 21.53 29.30
N THR A 469 55.19 21.28 29.77
CA THR A 469 56.38 21.21 28.90
C THR A 469 56.95 19.80 28.83
N ASN A 470 57.01 19.21 27.63
CA ASN A 470 57.65 17.92 27.35
C ASN A 470 58.67 18.05 26.20
N HIS A 471 59.54 17.06 26.00
CA HIS A 471 60.55 17.09 24.94
C HIS A 471 59.94 16.90 23.54
N VAL A 472 60.73 17.21 22.51
CA VAL A 472 60.27 17.18 21.11
C VAL A 472 61.30 16.46 20.24
N ARG A 473 60.81 15.56 19.39
CA ARG A 473 61.57 14.92 18.30
C ARG A 473 60.67 14.88 17.09
N CYS A 474 61.10 15.49 15.98
CA CYS A 474 60.31 15.54 14.76
C CYS A 474 60.51 14.29 13.89
N VAL A 475 59.50 13.99 13.08
CA VAL A 475 59.47 12.88 12.11
C VAL A 475 59.07 13.39 10.73
N ALA A 476 59.46 12.68 9.68
CA ALA A 476 59.03 12.82 8.31
C ALA A 476 58.92 11.42 7.67
N ALA A 477 58.28 11.27 6.51
CA ALA A 477 58.29 9.98 5.78
C ALA A 477 59.64 9.79 5.07
N ALA A 478 60.31 8.63 5.11
CA ALA A 478 61.67 8.49 4.58
C ALA A 478 61.79 8.72 3.04
N THR A 479 60.69 8.72 2.30
CA THR A 479 60.63 9.12 0.89
C THR A 479 59.35 9.91 0.58
N PRO A 480 59.38 10.93 -0.30
CA PRO A 480 58.18 11.51 -0.87
C PRO A 480 57.53 10.49 -1.80
N GLN A 481 56.32 10.04 -1.46
CA GLN A 481 55.56 9.02 -2.20
C GLN A 481 56.30 7.68 -2.41
N GLN A 482 56.40 6.86 -1.37
CA GLN A 482 55.73 5.57 -1.53
C GLN A 482 54.23 5.82 -1.38
N SER A 483 53.44 5.29 -2.32
CA SER A 483 51.98 5.35 -2.24
C SER A 483 51.52 4.40 -1.13
N VAL A 484 51.50 4.90 0.11
CA VAL A 484 50.61 4.38 1.14
C VAL A 484 49.21 4.35 0.49
N PRO A 485 48.50 3.20 0.50
CA PRO A 485 47.17 3.14 -0.07
C PRO A 485 46.30 4.24 0.53
N SER A 486 45.72 5.10 -0.32
CA SER A 486 44.86 6.22 0.10
C SER A 486 43.45 5.74 0.50
N SER A 487 43.43 4.65 1.25
CA SER A 487 42.30 3.79 1.59
C SER A 487 42.69 3.19 2.94
N GLY A 488 41.92 3.51 3.98
CA GLY A 488 42.39 3.54 5.37
C GLY A 488 42.88 2.21 5.95
N HIS A 489 43.32 2.26 7.21
CA HIS A 489 43.69 1.06 7.96
C HIS A 489 42.54 0.03 7.94
N PHE A 490 42.75 -1.12 7.28
CA PHE A 490 41.71 -2.14 7.10
C PHE A 490 41.91 -3.30 8.07
N PHE A 491 40.98 -3.37 9.03
CA PHE A 491 40.67 -4.58 9.76
C PHE A 491 39.65 -5.41 8.99
N GLU A 492 40.06 -6.56 8.46
CA GLU A 492 39.16 -7.50 7.77
C GLU A 492 38.59 -8.51 8.77
N VAL A 493 37.31 -8.38 9.11
CA VAL A 493 36.61 -9.30 10.02
C VAL A 493 36.19 -10.56 9.27
N THR A 494 36.76 -11.70 9.63
CA THR A 494 36.43 -13.02 9.06
C THR A 494 36.10 -14.00 10.19
N GLY A 495 34.82 -14.37 10.31
CA GLY A 495 34.36 -15.29 11.35
C GLY A 495 34.56 -14.70 12.75
N ASN A 496 35.42 -15.34 13.55
CA ASN A 496 35.81 -14.89 14.89
C ASN A 496 37.19 -14.22 14.91
N THR A 497 37.79 -14.01 13.74
CA THR A 497 39.13 -13.45 13.55
C THR A 497 39.09 -12.09 12.85
N VAL A 498 40.10 -11.27 13.09
CA VAL A 498 40.24 -9.93 12.51
C VAL A 498 41.67 -9.77 11.97
N LEU A 499 41.83 -9.69 10.65
CA LEU A 499 43.13 -9.44 10.03
C LEU A 499 43.41 -7.94 9.98
N ASP A 500 44.48 -7.49 10.65
CA ASP A 500 45.06 -6.17 10.44
C ASP A 500 45.96 -6.24 9.21
N THR A 501 45.46 -5.76 8.08
CA THR A 501 46.18 -5.80 6.79
C THR A 501 47.42 -4.91 6.74
N ALA A 502 47.57 -3.95 7.67
CA ALA A 502 48.65 -2.98 7.68
C ALA A 502 49.83 -3.42 8.55
N THR A 503 49.57 -4.11 9.67
CA THR A 503 50.62 -4.77 10.47
C THR A 503 50.89 -6.21 10.02
N GLY A 504 49.96 -6.83 9.29
CA GLY A 504 49.99 -8.24 8.88
C GLY A 504 49.56 -9.22 9.99
N LEU A 505 49.11 -8.71 11.13
CA LEU A 505 48.74 -9.49 12.30
C LEU A 505 47.30 -9.97 12.22
N GLU A 506 47.06 -11.24 12.54
CA GLU A 506 45.70 -11.77 12.67
C GLU A 506 45.31 -11.88 14.15
N TRP A 507 44.19 -11.25 14.49
CA TRP A 507 43.70 -11.08 15.86
C TRP A 507 42.48 -11.94 16.15
N GLN A 508 42.37 -12.34 17.41
CA GLN A 508 41.12 -12.82 17.97
C GLN A 508 40.12 -11.64 18.04
N GLY A 509 38.92 -11.78 17.45
CA GLY A 509 37.86 -10.76 17.54
C GLY A 509 37.25 -10.66 18.94
N GLY A 510 37.14 -11.79 19.65
CA GLY A 510 36.80 -11.86 21.07
C GLY A 510 38.02 -11.74 22.02
N ALA A 511 37.81 -12.08 23.29
CA ALA A 511 38.84 -12.08 24.34
C ALA A 511 38.73 -13.35 25.21
N SER A 512 39.60 -13.48 26.21
CA SER A 512 39.49 -14.54 27.22
C SER A 512 38.13 -14.50 27.93
N PRO A 513 37.48 -15.65 28.21
CA PRO A 513 36.12 -15.70 28.79
C PRO A 513 35.97 -15.02 30.15
N SER A 514 37.07 -14.85 30.89
CA SER A 514 37.12 -14.15 32.16
C SER A 514 38.46 -13.42 32.32
N GLN A 515 38.52 -12.51 33.29
CA GLN A 515 39.79 -11.95 33.75
C GLN A 515 40.63 -13.04 34.43
N GLN A 516 41.94 -12.97 34.21
CA GLN A 516 42.90 -13.98 34.64
C GLN A 516 44.27 -13.33 34.89
N ASN A 517 45.17 -14.09 35.51
CA ASN A 517 46.55 -13.64 35.72
C ASN A 517 47.34 -13.68 34.39
N GLN A 518 48.56 -13.12 34.37
CA GLN A 518 49.35 -12.99 33.15
C GLN A 518 49.79 -14.35 32.58
N ILE A 519 50.16 -15.31 33.44
CA ILE A 519 50.58 -16.65 33.02
C ILE A 519 49.42 -17.41 32.38
N ASN A 520 48.23 -17.33 32.96
CA ASN A 520 47.00 -17.90 32.40
C ASN A 520 46.62 -17.23 31.07
N SER A 521 46.95 -15.95 30.89
CA SER A 521 46.77 -15.23 29.62
C SER A 521 47.66 -15.77 28.51
N ILE A 522 48.93 -16.11 28.81
CA ILE A 522 49.81 -16.82 27.88
C ILE A 522 49.22 -18.20 27.55
N MET A 523 48.89 -18.99 28.58
CA MET A 523 48.36 -20.34 28.43
C MET A 523 47.09 -20.36 27.56
N TYR A 524 46.15 -19.45 27.84
CA TYR A 524 44.92 -19.26 27.07
C TYR A 524 45.21 -19.09 25.57
N CYS A 525 46.10 -18.19 25.20
CA CYS A 525 46.41 -17.98 23.78
C CYS A 525 47.16 -19.16 23.17
N THR A 526 48.15 -19.75 23.86
CA THR A 526 48.89 -20.91 23.33
C THR A 526 48.04 -22.18 23.17
N GLN A 527 46.87 -22.23 23.81
CA GLN A 527 45.91 -23.34 23.71
C GLN A 527 44.68 -22.99 22.85
N LEU A 528 44.58 -21.75 22.36
CA LEU A 528 43.46 -21.30 21.56
C LEU A 528 43.46 -22.05 20.22
N THR A 529 42.32 -22.65 19.87
CA THR A 529 42.03 -23.09 18.51
C THR A 529 40.82 -22.30 18.02
N LEU A 530 41.01 -21.48 17.01
CA LEU A 530 39.99 -20.56 16.51
C LEU A 530 40.03 -20.52 14.97
N ASP A 531 38.87 -20.72 14.35
CA ASP A 531 38.68 -20.76 12.89
C ASP A 531 39.75 -21.62 12.16
N GLY A 532 40.09 -22.77 12.76
CA GLY A 532 41.07 -23.74 12.25
C GLY A 532 42.54 -23.44 12.56
N LYS A 533 42.87 -22.29 13.18
CA LYS A 533 44.23 -21.84 13.51
C LYS A 533 44.58 -22.20 14.96
N THR A 534 45.82 -22.64 15.20
CA THR A 534 46.31 -23.18 16.50
C THR A 534 47.63 -22.57 16.97
N ASP A 535 48.17 -21.61 16.23
CA ASP A 535 49.46 -20.93 16.42
C ASP A 535 49.31 -19.55 17.07
N TRP A 536 48.25 -19.39 17.86
CA TRP A 536 47.93 -18.18 18.61
C TRP A 536 48.89 -17.96 19.78
N ARG A 537 49.19 -16.69 20.07
CA ARG A 537 50.05 -16.23 21.16
C ARG A 537 49.46 -14.99 21.82
N LEU A 538 49.96 -14.68 23.02
CA LEU A 538 49.68 -13.40 23.67
C LEU A 538 50.50 -12.31 22.95
N PRO A 539 49.91 -11.16 22.57
CA PRO A 539 50.61 -10.09 21.86
C PRO A 539 51.64 -9.40 22.76
N THR A 540 52.67 -8.83 22.15
CA THR A 540 53.51 -7.82 22.80
C THR A 540 52.71 -6.54 23.08
N VAL A 541 53.20 -5.67 23.97
CA VAL A 541 52.55 -4.39 24.26
C VAL A 541 52.53 -3.46 23.03
N ALA A 542 53.51 -3.59 22.12
CA ALA A 542 53.50 -2.88 20.83
C ALA A 542 52.33 -3.32 19.95
N GLU A 543 52.16 -4.63 19.76
CA GLU A 543 51.05 -5.22 18.99
C GLU A 543 49.71 -4.85 19.61
N LEU A 544 49.56 -5.00 20.92
CA LEU A 544 48.29 -4.71 21.58
C LEU A 544 47.95 -3.20 21.57
N SER A 545 48.96 -2.34 21.52
CA SER A 545 48.77 -0.88 21.41
C SER A 545 48.41 -0.43 20.00
N SER A 546 48.76 -1.20 18.94
CA SER A 546 48.38 -0.84 17.57
C SER A 546 46.89 -0.97 17.29
N LEU A 547 46.13 -1.68 18.14
CA LEU A 547 44.66 -1.71 18.09
C LEU A 547 44.00 -0.40 18.55
N MET A 548 44.75 0.52 19.15
CA MET A 548 44.22 1.80 19.62
C MET A 548 44.24 2.85 18.50
N PRO A 549 43.09 3.45 18.12
CA PRO A 549 43.08 4.61 17.22
C PRO A 549 43.90 5.75 17.84
N GLY A 550 44.48 6.60 16.99
CA GLY A 550 45.12 7.83 17.46
C GLY A 550 44.07 8.84 17.94
N ARG A 551 43.12 9.17 17.07
CA ARG A 551 42.06 10.15 17.38
C ARG A 551 40.79 9.41 17.82
N LYS A 552 40.46 9.48 19.11
CA LYS A 552 39.14 9.10 19.63
C LYS A 552 38.70 10.06 20.74
N ALA A 553 37.43 10.47 20.70
CA ALA A 553 36.86 11.44 21.62
C ALA A 553 36.63 10.88 23.04
N ALA A 554 36.22 9.61 23.13
CA ALA A 554 35.85 8.97 24.37
C ALA A 554 36.36 7.52 24.46
N ALA A 555 36.42 7.02 25.69
CA ALA A 555 36.71 5.62 25.98
C ALA A 555 35.56 4.69 25.49
N PRO A 556 35.86 3.41 25.17
CA PRO A 556 37.18 2.81 25.15
C PRO A 556 37.95 3.15 23.86
N TYR A 557 39.28 3.31 23.96
CA TYR A 557 40.22 3.61 22.88
C TYR A 557 40.55 2.39 22.03
N ILE A 558 39.51 1.80 21.46
CA ILE A 558 39.53 0.73 20.45
C ILE A 558 38.27 0.90 19.58
N ASP A 559 38.27 0.38 18.37
CA ASP A 559 37.03 0.30 17.59
C ASP A 559 36.16 -0.87 18.10
N LEU A 560 34.97 -0.56 18.63
CA LEU A 560 34.04 -1.56 19.14
C LEU A 560 33.18 -2.22 18.05
N THR A 561 33.15 -1.66 16.84
CA THR A 561 32.51 -2.31 15.68
C THR A 561 33.35 -3.48 15.18
N ILE A 562 34.68 -3.36 15.29
CA ILE A 562 35.65 -4.40 14.93
C ILE A 562 35.94 -5.34 16.11
N PHE A 563 36.08 -4.79 17.32
CA PHE A 563 36.39 -5.54 18.54
C PHE A 563 35.27 -5.39 19.61
N PRO A 564 34.08 -5.96 19.35
CA PRO A 564 32.94 -5.84 20.25
C PRO A 564 33.20 -6.44 21.63
N GLY A 565 32.56 -5.88 22.66
CA GLY A 565 32.70 -6.35 24.05
C GLY A 565 34.06 -6.10 24.70
N THR A 566 34.93 -5.29 24.10
CA THR A 566 36.24 -4.96 24.68
C THR A 566 36.10 -4.22 26.01
N GLN A 567 36.76 -4.75 27.07
CA GLN A 567 36.80 -4.14 28.40
C GLN A 567 38.04 -3.22 28.56
N ALA A 568 38.36 -2.81 29.79
CA ALA A 568 39.50 -1.93 30.06
C ALA A 568 40.87 -2.63 29.89
N ASN A 569 41.19 -3.64 30.70
CA ASN A 569 42.57 -4.09 30.92
C ASN A 569 42.92 -5.39 30.16
N TYR A 570 43.94 -5.34 29.29
CA TYR A 570 44.41 -6.48 28.50
C TYR A 570 45.92 -6.72 28.66
N TRP A 571 46.27 -7.94 29.05
CA TRP A 571 47.64 -8.40 29.24
C TRP A 571 48.43 -8.49 27.93
N SER A 572 49.72 -8.19 28.00
CA SER A 572 50.70 -8.51 26.95
C SER A 572 51.71 -9.56 27.42
N ALA A 573 52.45 -10.10 26.45
CA ALA A 573 53.60 -10.98 26.66
C ALA A 573 54.89 -10.21 27.02
N THR A 574 54.90 -8.87 26.97
CA THR A 574 56.12 -8.08 27.17
C THR A 574 56.43 -7.94 28.67
N PRO A 575 57.58 -8.43 29.16
CA PRO A 575 58.02 -8.24 30.54
C PRO A 575 58.56 -6.81 30.74
N VAL A 576 58.57 -6.35 31.99
CA VAL A 576 59.22 -5.09 32.37
C VAL A 576 60.71 -5.35 32.64
N SER A 577 61.61 -4.67 31.92
CA SER A 577 63.06 -4.82 32.11
C SER A 577 63.47 -4.49 33.55
N GLY A 578 64.04 -5.47 34.26
CA GLY A 578 64.47 -5.34 35.66
C GLY A 578 63.38 -5.53 36.72
N SER A 579 62.14 -5.89 36.36
CA SER A 579 61.05 -6.23 37.30
C SER A 579 60.48 -7.64 37.04
N SER A 580 59.67 -8.13 37.96
CA SER A 580 58.79 -9.29 37.78
C SER A 580 57.47 -8.96 37.09
N ASP A 581 57.21 -7.68 36.85
CA ASP A 581 55.97 -7.16 36.28
C ASP A 581 55.91 -7.35 34.76
N TYR A 582 54.69 -7.26 34.22
CA TYR A 582 54.41 -7.32 32.79
C TYR A 582 53.63 -6.09 32.33
N TRP A 583 53.78 -5.75 31.06
CA TRP A 583 53.03 -4.67 30.43
C TRP A 583 51.62 -5.10 30.07
N TYR A 584 50.68 -4.16 30.16
CA TYR A 584 49.30 -4.33 29.75
C TYR A 584 48.77 -3.02 29.14
N VAL A 585 47.78 -3.14 28.25
CA VAL A 585 47.09 -2.00 27.62
C VAL A 585 45.74 -1.79 28.29
N ASN A 586 45.44 -0.54 28.63
CA ASN A 586 44.15 -0.13 29.17
C ASN A 586 43.34 0.59 28.07
N PHE A 587 42.47 -0.12 27.36
CA PHE A 587 41.57 0.48 26.38
C PHE A 587 40.55 1.43 27.04
N GLY A 588 40.28 1.33 28.34
CA GLY A 588 39.45 2.30 29.05
C GLY A 588 40.06 3.71 29.14
N THR A 589 41.38 3.83 29.07
CA THR A 589 42.11 5.12 29.17
C THR A 589 43.01 5.41 27.96
N GLY A 590 43.23 4.42 27.09
CA GLY A 590 44.15 4.48 25.95
C GLY A 590 45.63 4.42 26.35
N SER A 591 45.93 4.04 27.59
CA SER A 591 47.26 4.11 28.18
C SER A 591 47.87 2.73 28.40
N THR A 592 49.20 2.71 28.49
CA THR A 592 50.01 1.51 28.75
C THR A 592 50.57 1.54 30.16
N HIS A 593 50.48 0.43 30.88
CA HIS A 593 50.82 0.32 32.29
C HIS A 593 51.55 -1.00 32.57
N SER A 594 52.28 -1.08 33.67
CA SER A 594 52.87 -2.33 34.18
C SER A 594 52.21 -2.78 35.48
N LEU A 595 51.99 -4.08 35.64
CA LEU A 595 51.45 -4.68 36.87
C LEU A 595 52.13 -6.02 37.18
N GLY A 596 52.07 -6.39 38.47
CA GLY A 596 52.48 -7.72 38.92
C GLY A 596 51.65 -8.83 38.25
N PRO A 597 52.25 -9.98 37.92
CA PRO A 597 51.65 -10.98 37.05
C PRO A 597 50.40 -11.66 37.62
N SER A 598 50.10 -11.47 38.91
CA SER A 598 48.91 -12.00 39.60
C SER A 598 47.65 -11.15 39.43
N VAL A 599 47.73 -9.93 38.91
CA VAL A 599 46.57 -9.04 38.81
C VAL A 599 45.58 -9.54 37.74
N PRO A 600 44.25 -9.48 37.96
CA PRO A 600 43.27 -9.86 36.94
C PRO A 600 43.27 -8.92 35.73
N GLY A 601 43.40 -9.50 34.53
CA GLY A 601 43.28 -8.82 33.24
C GLY A 601 42.78 -9.78 32.16
N LEU A 602 42.35 -9.27 31.01
CA LEU A 602 41.94 -10.12 29.88
C LEU A 602 43.10 -10.44 28.96
N ALA A 603 42.93 -11.46 28.12
CA ALA A 603 43.81 -11.74 26.98
C ALA A 603 43.04 -11.55 25.68
N ARG A 604 43.69 -10.97 24.66
CA ARG A 604 43.26 -11.00 23.26
C ARG A 604 44.43 -11.59 22.48
N CYS A 605 44.21 -12.69 21.78
CA CYS A 605 45.30 -13.40 21.13
C CYS A 605 45.60 -12.84 19.73
N VAL A 606 46.85 -12.99 19.31
CA VAL A 606 47.35 -12.63 17.98
C VAL A 606 48.14 -13.81 17.43
N ARG A 607 48.38 -13.86 16.13
CA ARG A 607 49.36 -14.75 15.49
C ARG A 607 50.28 -13.92 14.60
#